data_AF-A0A2V6U7S7-F1
#
_entry.id   AF-A0A2V6U7S7-F1
#
_cell.length_a   1.000
_cell.length_b   1.000
_cell.length_c   1.000
_cell.angle_alpha   90.00
_cell.angle_beta   90.00
_cell.angle_gamma   90.00
#
_symmetry.space_group_name_H-M   'P 1'
#
loop_
_entity.id
_entity.type
_entity.pdbx_description
1 polymer ?
#
loop_
_entity_poly.entity_id
_entity_poly.type
_entity_poly.pdbx_seq_one_letter_code
_entity_poly.pdbx_strand_id
1 'polypeptide(L)'
;MVHAGTVQIRRTFDGVEKLLSTLGEGELFGELALFRSAPRSADAVAVTEVELLVLKTERLDWLIRNRPQLTAEVVRRLANWVVQTDRERALSNR
;
A
#
# COMPACT_ATOMS: atom_id res chain seq x y z
N MET A 1 4.92 -0.51 3.66
CA MET A 1 4.98 0.85 4.22
C MET A 1 6.39 1.34 4.05
N VAL A 2 6.55 2.59 3.63
CA VAL A 2 7.85 3.24 3.52
C VAL A 2 8.33 3.57 4.92
N HIS A 3 9.49 3.03 5.31
CA HIS A 3 10.16 3.41 6.55
C HIS A 3 11.15 4.55 6.30
N ALA A 4 11.83 4.53 5.15
CA ALA A 4 12.72 5.59 4.70
C ALA A 4 12.75 5.64 3.17
N GLY A 5 13.10 6.81 2.63
CA GLY A 5 13.21 7.04 1.19
C GLY A 5 11.90 7.43 0.52
N THR A 6 11.84 7.25 -0.80
CA THR A 6 10.74 7.72 -1.66
C THR A 6 10.40 6.68 -2.73
N VAL A 7 9.11 6.38 -2.86
CA VAL A 7 8.56 5.42 -3.81
C VAL A 7 7.51 6.10 -4.69
N GLN A 8 7.62 5.95 -6.00
CA GLN A 8 6.58 6.39 -6.93
C GLN A 8 5.68 5.24 -7.33
N ILE A 9 4.36 5.47 -7.30
CA ILE A 9 3.37 4.55 -7.82
C ILE A 9 3.04 4.97 -9.24
N ARG A 10 3.29 4.07 -10.20
CA ARG A 10 3.13 4.35 -11.63
C ARG A 10 2.23 3.31 -12.28
N ARG A 11 1.48 3.71 -13.30
CA ARG A 11 0.66 2.80 -14.07
C ARG A 11 0.66 3.18 -15.54
N THR A 12 0.87 2.18 -16.39
CA THR A 12 0.81 2.35 -17.84
C THR A 12 -0.62 2.25 -18.34
N PHE A 13 -1.07 3.25 -19.10
CA PHE A 13 -2.34 3.28 -19.80
C PHE A 13 -2.05 3.52 -21.28
N ASP A 14 -2.48 2.60 -22.15
CA ASP A 14 -2.29 2.69 -23.61
C ASP A 14 -0.83 3.00 -24.04
N GLY A 15 0.14 2.39 -23.34
CA GLY A 15 1.57 2.59 -23.57
C GLY A 15 2.17 3.84 -22.93
N VAL A 16 1.37 4.69 -22.27
CA VAL A 16 1.82 5.89 -21.58
C VAL A 16 1.90 5.62 -20.07
N GLU A 17 3.09 5.76 -19.51
CA GLU A 17 3.29 5.69 -18.06
C GLU A 17 2.73 6.95 -17.39
N LYS A 18 1.81 6.77 -16.43
CA LYS A 18 1.28 7.85 -15.59
C LYS A 18 1.76 7.66 -14.15
N LEU A 19 2.25 8.75 -13.55
CA LEU A 19 2.49 8.85 -12.12
C LEU A 19 1.15 8.98 -11.39
N LEU A 20 0.87 8.06 -10.47
CA LEU A 20 -0.35 8.07 -9.66
C LEU A 20 -0.13 8.72 -8.30
N SER A 21 1.04 8.51 -7.70
CA SER A 21 1.41 9.10 -6.41
C SER A 21 2.91 9.00 -6.16
N THR A 22 3.44 9.86 -5.29
CA THR A 22 4.79 9.78 -4.72
C THR A 22 4.66 9.62 -3.22
N LEU A 23 5.22 8.54 -2.68
CA LEU A 23 5.09 8.12 -1.30
C LEU A 23 6.40 8.33 -0.54
N GLY A 24 6.32 8.89 0.66
CA GLY A 24 7.39 9.05 1.63
C GLY A 24 7.18 8.22 2.90
N GLU A 25 8.01 8.48 3.92
CA GLU A 25 7.97 7.79 5.21
C GLU A 25 6.58 7.76 5.83
N GLY A 26 6.19 6.59 6.36
CA GLY A 26 4.89 6.34 6.98
C GLY A 26 3.81 5.93 5.99
N GLU A 27 3.99 6.17 4.69
CA GLU A 27 2.96 5.86 3.70
C GLU A 27 2.95 4.38 3.30
N LEU A 28 1.75 3.86 3.03
CA LEU A 28 1.50 2.46 2.74
C LEU A 28 1.05 2.28 1.28
N PHE A 29 1.52 1.20 0.66
CA PHE A 29 1.08 0.77 -0.67
C PHE A 29 1.03 -0.76 -0.75
N GLY A 30 0.25 -1.27 -1.70
CA GLY A 30 0.05 -2.71 -1.90
C GLY A 30 -1.06 -3.31 -1.05
N GLU A 31 -1.85 -2.47 -0.38
CA GLU A 31 -3.01 -2.81 0.44
C GLU A 31 -4.11 -3.53 -0.33
N LEU A 32 -4.30 -3.20 -1.62
CA LEU A 32 -5.30 -3.86 -2.45
C LEU A 32 -4.98 -5.35 -2.65
N ALA A 33 -3.70 -5.67 -2.84
CA ALA A 33 -3.26 -7.06 -2.95
C ALA A 33 -3.38 -7.81 -1.60
N LEU A 34 -3.18 -7.11 -0.48
CA LEU A 34 -3.27 -7.70 0.86
C LEU A 34 -4.73 -7.94 1.29
N PHE A 35 -5.63 -6.98 1.10
CA PHE A 35 -6.99 -7.02 1.67
C PHE A 35 -8.08 -7.42 0.69
N ARG A 36 -7.93 -7.11 -0.61
CA ARG A 36 -8.93 -7.45 -1.63
C ARG A 36 -8.56 -8.68 -2.46
N SER A 37 -7.41 -9.30 -2.18
CA SER A 37 -6.81 -10.35 -3.01
C SER A 37 -6.78 -9.97 -4.50
N ALA A 38 -6.64 -8.68 -4.79
CA ALA A 38 -6.64 -8.15 -6.13
C ALA A 38 -5.23 -8.25 -6.74
N PRO A 39 -5.10 -8.43 -8.06
CA PRO A 39 -3.81 -8.31 -8.75
C PRO A 39 -3.14 -6.96 -8.43
N ARG A 40 -1.80 -6.90 -8.55
CA ARG A 40 -1.07 -5.64 -8.46
C ARG A 40 -1.63 -4.67 -9.51
N SER A 41 -2.09 -3.51 -9.06
CA SER A 41 -2.80 -2.54 -9.90
C SER A 41 -1.89 -1.48 -10.54
N ALA A 42 -0.65 -1.37 -10.05
CA ALA A 42 0.33 -0.37 -10.42
C ALA A 42 1.73 -0.86 -10.00
N ASP A 43 2.76 -0.29 -10.62
CA ASP A 43 4.15 -0.50 -10.26
C ASP A 43 4.55 0.44 -9.13
N ALA A 44 5.44 -0.04 -8.26
CA ALA A 44 6.06 0.75 -7.19
C ALA A 44 7.56 0.85 -7.49
N VAL A 45 8.01 2.06 -7.79
CA VAL A 45 9.38 2.33 -8.25
C VAL A 45 10.10 3.14 -7.18
N ALA A 46 11.20 2.62 -6.65
CA ALA A 46 12.08 3.37 -5.78
C ALA A 46 12.77 4.48 -6.58
N VAL A 47 12.69 5.72 -6.10
CA VAL A 47 13.40 6.87 -6.72
C VAL A 47 14.57 7.36 -5.88
N THR A 48 14.71 6.80 -4.67
CA THR A 48 15.86 6.94 -3.77
C THR A 48 16.19 5.57 -3.18
N GLU A 49 17.22 5.47 -2.34
CA GLU A 49 17.40 4.31 -1.47
C GLU A 49 16.22 4.22 -0.50
N VAL A 50 15.58 3.05 -0.43
CA VAL A 50 14.33 2.85 0.32
C VAL A 50 14.43 1.72 1.31
N GLU A 51 13.84 1.94 2.49
CA GLU A 51 13.59 0.89 3.48
C GLU A 51 12.09 0.69 3.61
N LEU A 52 11.65 -0.58 3.59
CA LEU A 52 10.24 -0.94 3.60
C LEU A 52 9.92 -1.86 4.77
N LEU A 53 8.85 -1.54 5.49
CA LEU A 53 8.17 -2.47 6.39
C LEU A 53 7.14 -3.26 5.58
N VAL A 54 7.34 -4.58 5.49
CA VAL A 54 6.56 -5.50 4.66
C VAL A 54 5.75 -6.46 5.52
N LEU A 55 4.43 -6.45 5.34
CA LEU A 55 3.51 -7.45 5.88
C LEU A 55 3.12 -8.42 4.76
N LYS A 56 3.49 -9.70 4.91
CA LYS A 56 3.10 -10.76 3.97
C LYS A 56 1.71 -11.29 4.30
N THR A 57 0.98 -11.73 3.28
CA THR A 57 -0.38 -12.29 3.43
C THR A 57 -0.39 -13.48 4.40
N GLU A 58 0.58 -14.37 4.32
CA GLU A 58 0.65 -15.56 5.20
C GLU A 58 0.84 -15.17 6.67
N ARG A 59 1.56 -14.06 6.92
CA ARG A 59 1.76 -13.54 8.28
C ARG A 59 0.48 -12.91 8.81
N LEU A 60 -0.26 -12.18 7.96
CA LEU A 60 -1.56 -11.65 8.31
C LEU A 60 -2.55 -12.78 8.62
N ASP A 61 -2.61 -13.82 7.78
CA ASP A 61 -3.45 -15.00 7.99
C ASP A 61 -3.12 -15.71 9.31
N TRP A 62 -1.83 -15.86 9.61
CA TRP A 62 -1.40 -16.43 10.87
C TRP A 62 -1.83 -15.56 12.06
N LEU A 63 -1.71 -14.23 11.97
CA LEU A 63 -2.16 -13.31 13.02
C LEU A 63 -3.68 -13.38 13.22
N ILE A 64 -4.45 -13.44 12.13
CA ILE A 64 -5.91 -13.61 12.19
C ILE A 64 -6.27 -14.88 12.98
N ARG A 65 -5.60 -16.00 12.69
CA ARG A 65 -5.90 -17.29 13.33
C ARG A 65 -5.41 -17.40 14.78
N ASN A 66 -4.24 -16.82 15.09
CA ASN A 66 -3.54 -17.10 16.35
C ASN A 66 -3.57 -15.93 17.35
N ARG A 67 -3.82 -14.69 16.89
CA ARG A 67 -3.78 -13.47 17.71
C ARG A 67 -4.89 -12.47 17.30
N PRO A 68 -6.18 -12.86 17.32
CA PRO A 68 -7.28 -12.06 16.75
C PRO A 68 -7.44 -10.67 17.38
N GLN A 69 -7.16 -10.51 18.68
CA GLN A 69 -7.22 -9.21 19.36
C GLN A 69 -6.14 -8.25 18.85
N LEU A 70 -4.90 -8.74 18.67
CA LEU A 70 -3.82 -7.96 18.08
C LEU A 70 -4.11 -7.63 16.62
N THR A 71 -4.66 -8.59 15.88
CA THR A 71 -5.07 -8.40 14.49
C THR A 71 -6.12 -7.31 14.35
N ALA A 72 -7.12 -7.27 15.24
CA ALA A 72 -8.14 -6.22 15.23
C ALA A 72 -7.52 -4.82 15.39
N GLU A 73 -6.52 -4.68 16.25
CA GLU A 73 -5.79 -3.42 16.44
C GLU A 73 -4.95 -3.04 15.21
N VAL A 74 -4.23 -4.01 14.63
CA VAL A 74 -3.47 -3.80 13.38
C VAL A 74 -4.40 -3.39 12.24
N VAL A 75 -5.51 -4.09 12.05
CA VAL A 75 -6.49 -3.79 10.99
C VAL A 75 -7.14 -2.43 11.22
N ARG A 76 -7.51 -2.06 12.46
CA ARG A 76 -8.03 -0.71 12.75
C ARG A 76 -7.05 0.38 12.37
N ARG A 77 -5.77 0.20 12.72
CA ARG A 77 -4.72 1.14 12.35
C ARG A 77 -4.61 1.23 10.83
N LEU A 78 -4.53 0.09 10.13
CA LEU A 78 -4.42 0.04 8.67
C LEU A 78 -5.66 0.59 7.93
N ALA A 79 -6.86 0.40 8.48
CA ALA A 79 -8.11 0.89 7.88
C ALA A 79 -8.17 2.41 7.79
N ASN A 80 -7.63 3.12 8.80
CA ASN A 80 -7.54 4.59 8.76
C ASN A 80 -6.71 5.08 7.57
N TRP A 81 -5.70 4.32 7.14
CA TRP A 81 -4.85 4.66 6.00
C TRP A 81 -5.50 4.35 4.65
N VAL A 82 -6.31 3.29 4.55
CA VAL A 82 -7.04 2.94 3.31
C VAL A 82 -8.01 4.06 2.90
N VAL A 83 -8.65 4.71 3.87
CA VAL A 83 -9.57 5.83 3.60
C VAL A 83 -8.84 7.06 3.05
N GLN A 84 -7.58 7.28 3.44
CA GLN A 84 -6.78 8.40 2.94
C GLN A 84 -6.23 8.14 1.53
N THR A 85 -5.71 6.93 1.28
CA THR A 85 -5.14 6.55 -0.03
C THR A 85 -6.20 6.47 -1.15
N ASP A 86 -7.45 6.11 -0.84
CA ASP A 86 -8.53 6.06 -1.83
C ASP A 86 -9.03 7.46 -2.22
N ARG A 87 -9.06 8.41 -1.27
CA ARG A 87 -9.44 9.81 -1.52
C ARG A 87 -8.46 10.54 -2.42
N GLU A 88 -7.16 10.34 -2.21
CA GLU A 88 -6.12 11.00 -3.01
C GLU A 88 -6.08 10.47 -4.45
N ARG A 89 -6.30 9.16 -4.64
CA ARG A 89 -6.34 8.54 -5.98
C ARG A 89 -7.62 8.89 -6.76
N ALA A 90 -8.75 9.04 -6.07
CA ALA A 90 -9.99 9.51 -6.69
C ALA A 90 -9.90 10.97 -7.17
N LEU A 91 -9.11 11.80 -6.48
CA LEU A 91 -8.87 13.19 -6.86
C LEU A 91 -7.82 13.34 -7.97
N SER A 92 -6.81 12.45 -8.01
CA SER A 92 -5.76 12.46 -9.04
C SER A 92 -6.17 11.83 -10.38
N ASN A 93 -7.37 11.22 -10.46
CA ASN A 93 -7.93 10.63 -11.67
C ASN A 93 -8.91 11.58 -12.42
N ARG A 94 -8.78 12.89 -12.18
CA ARG A 94 -9.51 13.96 -12.86
C ARG A 94 -8.57 14.83 -13.69
#